data_AF-A0AAD0ALV4-F1
#
_entry.id   AF-A0AAD0ALV4-F1
#
_cell.length_a   1.000
_cell.length_b   1.000
_cell.length_c   1.000
_cell.angle_alpha   90.00
_cell.angle_beta   90.00
_cell.angle_gamma   90.00
#
_symmetry.space_group_name_H-M   'P 1'
#
loop_
_entity.id
_entity.type
_entity.pdbx_description
1 polymer ?
#
loop_
_entity_poly.entity_id
_entity_poly.type
_entity_poly.pdbx_seq_one_letter_code
_entity_poly.pdbx_strand_id
1 'polypeptide(L)'
;MKKIFISLVSLLVFTSCVLHVYRFTSINYNNDKISIKANLVDEQKENSPLNYIYIYDKKSNATNHHEIKILSSTIKIVCKDKEYIIKNSSDDDGNIYVYKQGVVITDDFKAYIGKVQLDDGTIIDIPPLSFKKTVYVERYSVISDTINAGGSGKEIFSGTVENYKKQKK
;
A
#
# COMPACT_ATOMS: atom_id res chain seq x y z
N MET A 1 50.71 -15.88 4.70
CA MET A 1 49.34 -16.25 5.11
C MET A 1 48.57 -15.15 5.89
N LYS A 2 48.97 -13.87 5.84
CA LYS A 2 48.26 -12.77 6.54
C LYS A 2 47.28 -11.97 5.65
N LYS A 3 47.45 -12.01 4.32
CA LYS A 3 46.65 -11.21 3.36
C LYS A 3 45.31 -11.85 2.98
N ILE A 4 45.20 -13.18 3.03
CA ILE A 4 43.97 -13.91 2.66
C ILE A 4 42.91 -13.81 3.78
N PHE A 5 43.34 -13.77 5.05
CA PHE A 5 42.43 -13.68 6.19
C PHE A 5 41.69 -12.32 6.27
N ILE A 6 42.36 -11.22 5.91
CA ILE A 6 41.75 -9.89 5.88
C ILE A 6 40.72 -9.76 4.76
N SER A 7 40.97 -10.42 3.61
CA SER A 7 40.04 -10.44 2.47
C SER A 7 38.76 -11.22 2.76
N LEU A 8 38.81 -12.23 3.63
CA LEU A 8 37.63 -13.00 4.02
C LEU A 8 36.79 -12.24 5.08
N VAL A 9 37.45 -11.53 6.00
CA VAL A 9 36.79 -10.65 6.99
C VAL A 9 36.19 -9.40 6.32
N SER A 10 36.77 -8.88 5.23
CA SER A 10 36.17 -7.80 4.45
C SER A 10 35.00 -8.26 3.56
N LEU A 11 34.89 -9.55 3.26
CA LEU A 11 33.74 -10.12 2.55
C LEU A 11 32.55 -10.36 3.51
N LEU A 12 32.83 -10.51 4.81
CA LEU A 12 31.87 -10.61 5.91
C LEU A 12 31.41 -9.23 6.43
N VAL A 13 31.68 -8.13 5.73
CA VAL A 13 30.95 -6.87 5.95
C VAL A 13 29.64 -6.99 5.17
N PHE A 14 28.80 -7.92 5.63
CA PHE A 14 27.51 -8.23 5.03
C PHE A 14 26.69 -6.95 4.88
N THR A 15 26.37 -6.60 3.65
CA THR A 15 25.54 -5.44 3.32
C THR A 15 24.16 -5.64 3.93
N SER A 16 23.88 -4.99 5.06
CA SER A 16 22.51 -4.96 5.59
C SER A 16 21.67 -4.12 4.64
N CYS A 17 20.79 -4.75 3.87
CA CYS A 17 19.85 -4.05 3.00
C CYS A 17 18.71 -3.47 3.85
N VAL A 18 18.29 -2.26 3.53
CA VAL A 18 17.11 -1.65 4.13
C VAL A 18 16.04 -1.63 3.06
N LEU A 19 14.91 -2.29 3.32
CA LEU A 19 13.74 -2.27 2.47
C LEU A 19 12.81 -1.14 2.91
N HIS A 20 12.29 -0.39 1.94
CA HIS A 20 11.22 0.58 2.14
C HIS A 20 9.98 0.09 1.40
N VAL A 21 8.85 0.08 2.10
CA VAL A 21 7.54 -0.25 1.53
C VAL A 21 6.59 0.91 1.79
N TYR A 22 6.31 1.66 0.74
CA TYR A 22 5.40 2.80 0.72
C TYR A 22 3.98 2.34 0.40
N ARG A 23 3.01 2.93 1.09
CA ARG A 23 1.58 2.61 0.90
C ARG A 23 0.74 3.86 1.10
N PHE A 24 -0.49 3.81 0.61
CA PHE A 24 -1.54 4.73 1.03
C PHE A 24 -2.46 4.01 2.02
N THR A 25 -2.59 4.58 3.21
CA THR A 25 -3.41 4.01 4.29
C THR A 25 -4.59 4.93 4.53
N SER A 26 -5.82 4.38 4.50
CA SER A 26 -7.01 5.11 4.93
C SER A 26 -6.96 5.32 6.44
N ILE A 27 -7.14 6.54 6.90
CA ILE A 27 -7.06 6.89 8.34
C ILE A 27 -8.43 7.01 9.02
N ASN A 28 -9.51 6.98 8.24
CA ASN A 28 -10.86 7.28 8.73
C ASN A 28 -11.90 6.25 8.28
N TYR A 29 -11.47 5.02 7.98
CA TYR A 29 -12.38 3.96 7.55
C TYR A 29 -12.11 2.65 8.28
N ASN A 30 -13.16 2.14 8.91
CA ASN A 30 -13.21 0.81 9.46
C ASN A 30 -14.61 0.25 9.22
N ASN A 31 -14.70 -0.98 8.74
CA ASN A 31 -15.95 -1.67 8.48
C ASN A 31 -15.74 -3.17 8.67
N ASP A 32 -16.70 -3.88 9.27
CA ASP A 32 -16.54 -5.30 9.59
C ASP A 32 -16.71 -6.22 8.37
N LYS A 33 -17.38 -5.75 7.31
CA LYS A 33 -17.67 -6.52 6.09
C LYS A 33 -16.65 -6.30 4.99
N ILE A 34 -16.16 -5.07 4.81
CA ILE A 34 -15.25 -4.74 3.71
C ILE A 34 -13.93 -4.13 4.19
N SER A 35 -12.93 -4.20 3.32
CA SER A 35 -11.64 -3.56 3.50
C SER A 35 -11.24 -2.81 2.24
N ILE A 36 -10.51 -1.72 2.41
CA ILE A 36 -10.12 -0.82 1.32
C ILE A 36 -8.61 -0.62 1.36
N LYS A 37 -7.95 -0.91 0.23
CA LYS A 37 -6.50 -0.77 0.04
C LYS A 37 -6.22 0.18 -1.12
N ALA A 38 -5.16 0.97 -1.00
CA ALA A 38 -4.71 1.86 -2.06
C ALA A 38 -3.28 1.47 -2.46
N ASN A 39 -3.15 0.83 -3.63
CA ASN A 39 -1.92 0.22 -4.10
C ASN A 39 -1.14 1.17 -5.01
N LEU A 40 0.18 1.18 -4.87
CA LEU A 40 1.08 1.96 -5.70
C LEU A 40 1.47 1.20 -6.97
N VAL A 41 2.00 1.92 -7.96
CA VAL A 41 2.63 1.30 -9.14
C VAL A 41 3.89 0.54 -8.73
N ASP A 42 4.67 1.12 -7.82
CA ASP A 42 5.87 0.53 -7.23
C ASP A 42 5.94 0.93 -5.75
N GLU A 43 5.67 -0.03 -4.86
CA GLU A 43 5.69 0.23 -3.41
C GLU A 43 7.10 0.47 -2.85
N GLN A 44 8.17 0.24 -3.61
CA GLN A 44 9.54 0.53 -3.16
C GLN A 44 9.98 1.96 -3.48
N LYS A 45 9.19 2.71 -4.25
CA LYS A 45 9.48 4.09 -4.64
C LYS A 45 8.59 5.08 -3.91
N GLU A 46 9.21 5.98 -3.13
CA GLU A 46 8.50 7.02 -2.39
C GLU A 46 7.60 7.87 -3.29
N ASN A 47 8.02 8.20 -4.51
CA ASN A 47 7.25 9.04 -5.44
C ASN A 47 6.38 8.22 -6.40
N SER A 48 6.20 6.91 -6.17
CA SER A 48 5.30 6.12 -7.00
C SER A 48 3.87 6.68 -6.91
N PRO A 49 3.17 6.77 -8.05
CA PRO A 49 1.77 7.15 -8.06
C PRO A 49 0.87 6.03 -7.53
N LEU A 50 -0.32 6.42 -7.07
CA LEU A 50 -1.45 5.54 -6.81
C LEU A 50 -1.83 4.82 -8.10
N ASN A 51 -1.77 3.49 -8.08
CA ASN A 51 -2.16 2.64 -9.18
C ASN A 51 -3.68 2.44 -9.18
N TYR A 52 -4.22 1.86 -8.10
CA TYR A 52 -5.64 1.59 -7.95
C TYR A 52 -6.06 1.58 -6.47
N ILE A 53 -7.35 1.80 -6.24
CA ILE A 53 -8.01 1.54 -4.95
C ILE A 53 -8.75 0.22 -5.10
N TYR A 54 -8.53 -0.72 -4.18
CA TYR A 54 -9.18 -2.02 -4.16
C TYR A 54 -10.08 -2.15 -2.93
N ILE A 55 -11.34 -2.51 -3.18
CA ILE A 55 -12.35 -2.77 -2.18
C ILE A 55 -12.65 -4.26 -2.22
N TYR A 56 -12.49 -4.96 -1.10
CA TYR A 56 -12.74 -6.39 -1.04
C TYR A 56 -13.58 -6.79 0.16
N ASP A 57 -14.38 -7.84 -0.03
CA ASP A 57 -15.17 -8.44 1.04
C ASP A 57 -14.22 -9.24 1.94
N LYS A 58 -14.27 -8.97 3.24
CA LYS A 58 -13.44 -9.64 4.26
C LYS A 58 -13.76 -11.13 4.42
N LYS A 59 -14.93 -11.59 3.96
CA LYS A 59 -15.28 -13.02 3.88
C LYS A 59 -14.46 -13.74 2.81
N SER A 60 -13.94 -13.00 1.82
CA SER A 60 -13.13 -13.57 0.74
C SER A 60 -11.84 -14.20 1.29
N ASN A 61 -11.44 -15.31 0.69
CA ASN A 61 -10.21 -16.02 1.00
C ASN A 61 -9.56 -16.54 -0.30
N ALA A 62 -8.45 -17.26 -0.17
CA ALA A 62 -7.65 -17.69 -1.32
C ALA A 62 -8.39 -18.57 -2.34
N THR A 63 -9.44 -19.29 -1.92
CA THR A 63 -10.19 -20.21 -2.79
C THR A 63 -11.61 -19.76 -3.07
N ASN A 64 -12.17 -18.88 -2.23
CA ASN A 64 -13.52 -18.36 -2.39
C ASN A 64 -13.49 -16.83 -2.38
N HIS A 65 -13.73 -16.24 -3.55
CA HIS A 65 -13.75 -14.78 -3.73
C HIS A 65 -15.20 -14.31 -3.79
N HIS A 66 -15.54 -13.33 -2.96
CA HIS A 66 -16.84 -12.68 -2.97
C HIS A 66 -16.73 -11.36 -3.75
N GLU A 67 -17.61 -11.18 -4.73
CA GLU A 67 -17.60 -10.02 -5.62
C GLU A 67 -18.09 -8.75 -4.90
N ILE A 68 -17.55 -7.62 -5.34
CA ILE A 68 -17.99 -6.29 -4.90
C ILE A 68 -18.25 -5.43 -6.13
N LYS A 69 -19.48 -4.95 -6.23
CA LYS A 69 -19.90 -4.01 -7.26
C LYS A 69 -19.82 -2.58 -6.73
N ILE A 70 -19.04 -1.73 -7.40
CA ILE A 70 -19.05 -0.28 -7.14
C ILE A 70 -20.21 0.33 -7.92
N LEU A 71 -21.17 0.94 -7.20
CA LEU A 71 -22.41 1.44 -7.79
C LEU A 71 -22.24 2.84 -8.41
N SER A 72 -21.23 3.59 -8.00
CA SER A 72 -20.91 4.89 -8.59
C SER A 72 -20.24 4.71 -9.95
N SER A 73 -20.77 5.37 -10.99
CA SER A 73 -20.17 5.36 -12.34
C SER A 73 -18.87 6.17 -12.41
N THR A 74 -18.73 7.16 -11.53
CA THR A 74 -17.56 8.01 -11.41
C THR A 74 -17.12 8.14 -9.97
N ILE A 75 -15.81 8.19 -9.75
CA ILE A 75 -15.19 8.42 -8.44
C ILE A 75 -14.48 9.76 -8.47
N LYS A 76 -14.65 10.56 -7.42
CA LYS A 76 -13.91 11.81 -7.25
C LYS A 76 -12.68 11.57 -6.37
N ILE A 77 -11.52 12.06 -6.81
CA ILE A 77 -10.29 12.09 -6.03
C ILE A 77 -9.84 13.53 -5.89
N VAL A 78 -9.47 13.94 -4.67
CA VAL A 78 -8.91 15.27 -4.38
C VAL A 78 -7.52 15.08 -3.82
N CYS A 79 -6.52 15.66 -4.48
CA CYS A 79 -5.12 15.60 -4.05
C CYS A 79 -4.52 17.00 -4.14
N LYS A 80 -4.10 17.57 -3.00
CA LYS A 80 -3.75 18.99 -2.87
C LYS A 80 -4.91 19.86 -3.39
N ASP A 81 -4.63 20.79 -4.30
CA ASP A 81 -5.58 21.72 -4.89
C ASP A 81 -6.18 21.21 -6.22
N LYS A 82 -6.01 19.92 -6.53
CA LYS A 82 -6.51 19.31 -7.77
C LYS A 82 -7.61 18.31 -7.48
N GLU A 83 -8.66 18.37 -8.30
CA GLU A 83 -9.75 17.41 -8.31
C GLU A 83 -9.72 16.59 -9.60
N TYR A 84 -9.98 15.30 -9.48
CA TYR A 84 -10.05 14.35 -10.58
C TYR A 84 -11.37 13.61 -10.51
N ILE A 85 -12.02 13.43 -11.65
CA ILE A 85 -13.19 12.58 -11.81
C ILE A 85 -12.74 11.42 -12.69
N ILE A 86 -12.68 10.22 -12.12
CA ILE A 86 -12.28 9.00 -12.83
C ILE A 86 -13.49 8.11 -13.05
N LYS A 87 -13.49 7.35 -14.14
CA LYS A 87 -14.55 6.37 -14.39
C LYS A 87 -14.30 5.13 -13.57
N ASN A 88 -15.35 4.55 -13.02
CA ASN A 88 -15.28 3.18 -12.51
C ASN A 88 -15.20 2.21 -13.69
N SER A 89 -14.27 1.25 -13.69
CA SER A 89 -14.36 0.11 -14.62
C SER A 89 -15.37 -0.86 -14.02
N SER A 90 -16.51 -1.01 -14.67
CA SER A 90 -17.66 -1.79 -14.22
C SER A 90 -17.44 -3.31 -14.23
N ASP A 91 -16.19 -3.77 -14.12
CA ASP A 91 -15.82 -5.18 -14.24
C ASP A 91 -16.12 -5.97 -12.95
N ASP A 92 -16.88 -5.38 -12.02
CA ASP A 92 -17.35 -5.95 -10.74
C ASP A 92 -16.23 -6.60 -9.88
N ASP A 93 -15.00 -6.15 -10.06
CA ASP A 93 -13.77 -6.68 -9.43
C ASP A 93 -13.32 -5.88 -8.19
N GLY A 94 -14.12 -4.89 -7.76
CA GLY A 94 -13.82 -4.00 -6.64
C GLY A 94 -12.63 -3.05 -6.89
N ASN A 95 -12.06 -2.99 -8.10
CA ASN A 95 -10.92 -2.14 -8.42
C ASN A 95 -11.33 -0.81 -9.05
N ILE A 96 -10.72 0.27 -8.55
CA ILE A 96 -10.81 1.61 -9.12
C ILE A 96 -9.43 1.95 -9.67
N TYR A 97 -9.20 1.73 -10.96
CA TYR A 97 -7.92 2.02 -11.61
C TYR A 97 -7.71 3.53 -11.80
N VAL A 98 -6.69 4.08 -11.15
CA VAL A 98 -6.38 5.52 -11.20
C VAL A 98 -5.29 5.82 -12.22
N TYR A 99 -4.12 5.18 -12.08
CA TYR A 99 -2.96 5.46 -12.92
C TYR A 99 -3.19 5.09 -14.39
N LYS A 100 -3.90 3.99 -14.63
CA LYS A 100 -4.28 3.53 -15.98
C LYS A 100 -5.11 4.56 -16.75
N GLN A 101 -5.81 5.46 -16.05
CA GLN A 101 -6.58 6.55 -16.64
C GLN A 101 -5.76 7.84 -16.84
N GLY A 102 -4.44 7.80 -16.63
CA GLY A 102 -3.55 8.96 -16.79
C GLY A 102 -3.55 9.92 -15.59
N VAL A 103 -4.21 9.57 -14.48
CA VAL A 103 -4.25 10.39 -13.27
C VAL A 103 -3.08 10.03 -12.36
N VAL A 104 -2.27 11.02 -12.00
CA VAL A 104 -1.04 10.85 -11.21
C VAL A 104 -1.25 11.42 -9.79
N ILE A 105 -1.40 10.55 -8.80
CA ILE A 105 -1.55 10.90 -7.38
C ILE A 105 -0.35 10.38 -6.61
N THR A 106 0.50 11.27 -6.10
CA THR A 106 1.73 10.90 -5.38
C THR A 106 1.75 11.37 -3.92
N ASP A 107 0.74 12.13 -3.51
CA ASP A 107 0.63 12.75 -2.18
C ASP A 107 -0.66 12.30 -1.47
N ASP A 108 -0.83 12.71 -0.22
CA ASP A 108 -2.06 12.48 0.55
C ASP A 108 -3.29 12.95 -0.24
N PHE A 109 -4.36 12.15 -0.20
CA PHE A 109 -5.54 12.40 -1.02
C PHE A 109 -6.83 12.01 -0.31
N LYS A 110 -7.95 12.53 -0.82
CA LYS A 110 -9.30 12.11 -0.46
C LYS A 110 -9.99 11.41 -1.63
N ALA A 111 -10.75 10.37 -1.34
CA ALA A 111 -11.54 9.66 -2.33
C ALA A 111 -13.02 9.61 -1.94
N TYR A 112 -13.89 9.87 -2.92
CA TYR A 112 -15.34 9.86 -2.77
C TYR A 112 -15.88 8.72 -3.64
N ILE A 113 -16.01 7.55 -3.02
CA ILE A 113 -16.36 6.31 -3.71
C ILE A 113 -17.88 6.17 -3.84
N GLY A 114 -18.65 6.58 -2.83
CA GLY A 114 -20.09 6.43 -2.78
C GLY A 114 -20.49 5.04 -2.29
N LYS A 115 -21.31 4.32 -3.03
CA LYS A 115 -21.89 3.04 -2.57
C LYS A 115 -21.27 1.84 -3.25
N VAL A 116 -21.20 0.75 -2.51
CA VAL A 116 -20.84 -0.58 -3.03
C VAL A 116 -21.92 -1.60 -2.67
N GLN A 117 -22.02 -2.66 -3.46
CA GLN A 117 -22.93 -3.78 -3.23
C GLN A 117 -22.11 -5.07 -3.13
N LEU A 118 -22.39 -5.87 -2.09
CA LEU A 118 -21.85 -7.22 -1.92
C LEU A 118 -22.67 -8.23 -2.73
N ASP A 119 -22.13 -9.44 -2.92
CA ASP A 119 -22.78 -10.55 -3.61
C ASP A 119 -24.13 -10.97 -3.01
N ASP A 120 -24.28 -10.85 -1.68
CA ASP A 120 -25.53 -11.08 -0.95
C ASP A 120 -26.58 -9.95 -1.12
N GLY A 121 -26.26 -8.95 -1.94
CA GLY A 121 -27.11 -7.80 -2.23
C GLY A 121 -27.00 -6.66 -1.21
N THR A 122 -26.27 -6.83 -0.10
CA THR A 122 -26.05 -5.79 0.90
C THR A 122 -25.40 -4.56 0.26
N ILE A 123 -26.00 -3.38 0.48
CA ILE A 123 -25.42 -2.09 0.07
C ILE A 123 -24.69 -1.45 1.24
N ILE A 124 -23.47 -0.99 1.02
CA ILE A 124 -22.66 -0.26 1.98
C ILE A 124 -22.37 1.14 1.43
N ASP A 125 -22.66 2.16 2.22
CA ASP A 125 -22.27 3.54 1.92
C ASP A 125 -20.85 3.80 2.44
N ILE A 126 -19.96 4.23 1.54
CA ILE A 126 -18.56 4.54 1.86
C ILE A 126 -18.45 6.07 2.01
N PRO A 127 -18.20 6.56 3.24
CA PRO A 127 -18.01 7.99 3.45
C PRO A 127 -16.73 8.47 2.73
N PRO A 128 -16.54 9.79 2.57
CA PRO A 128 -15.30 10.34 2.05
C PRO A 128 -14.08 9.80 2.81
N LEU A 129 -13.16 9.18 2.08
CA LEU A 129 -11.97 8.57 2.64
C LEU A 129 -10.80 9.54 2.59
N SER A 130 -9.95 9.52 3.61
CA SER A 130 -8.68 10.25 3.66
C SER A 130 -7.54 9.24 3.69
N PHE A 131 -6.68 9.28 2.68
CA PHE A 131 -5.51 8.42 2.56
C PHE A 131 -4.24 9.20 2.85
N LYS A 132 -3.42 8.66 3.75
CA LYS A 132 -2.09 9.17 4.05
C LYS A 132 -1.01 8.29 3.48
N LYS A 133 0.07 8.89 3.00
CA LYS A 133 1.26 8.17 2.57
C LYS A 133 2.07 7.71 3.77
N THR A 134 2.23 6.39 3.87
CA THR A 134 2.97 5.72 4.93
C THR A 134 4.18 5.00 4.36
N VAL A 135 5.15 4.73 5.22
CA VAL A 135 6.33 3.93 4.92
C VAL A 135 6.56 2.93 6.05
N TYR A 136 6.75 1.68 5.66
CA TYR A 136 7.29 0.63 6.51
C TYR A 136 8.73 0.38 6.10
N VAL A 137 9.63 0.28 7.06
CA VAL A 137 11.08 0.14 6.84
C VAL A 137 11.57 -1.05 7.63
N GLU A 138 12.22 -1.99 6.94
CA GLU A 138 12.74 -3.22 7.53
C GLU A 138 14.22 -3.38 7.17
N ARG A 139 15.02 -3.85 8.13
CA ARG A 139 16.42 -4.22 7.88
C ARG A 139 16.52 -5.72 7.67
N TYR A 140 17.15 -6.11 6.57
CA TYR A 140 17.57 -7.48 6.30
C TYR A 140 19.08 -7.62 6.51
N SER A 141 19.50 -8.75 7.06
CA SER A 141 20.91 -9.12 7.19
C SER A 141 21.08 -10.60 6.84
N VAL A 142 21.97 -10.91 5.91
CA VAL A 142 22.28 -12.30 5.54
C VAL A 142 22.71 -13.12 6.77
N ILE A 143 23.36 -12.48 7.75
CA ILE A 143 23.77 -13.14 9.00
C ILE A 143 22.56 -13.46 9.89
N SER A 144 21.59 -12.55 10.02
CA SER A 144 20.40 -12.80 10.85
C SER A 144 19.56 -13.95 10.31
N ASP A 145 19.50 -14.07 8.99
CA ASP A 145 18.61 -14.99 8.30
C ASP A 145 19.22 -16.40 8.21
N THR A 146 20.57 -16.50 8.22
CA THR A 146 21.29 -17.78 8.21
C THR A 146 21.49 -18.35 9.62
N ILE A 147 21.66 -17.49 10.64
CA ILE A 147 21.85 -17.92 12.04
C ILE A 147 20.51 -18.22 12.71
N ASN A 148 19.45 -17.44 12.42
CA ASN A 148 18.11 -17.76 12.87
C ASN A 148 17.40 -18.47 11.72
N ALA A 149 17.16 -19.77 11.83
CA ALA A 149 16.35 -20.53 10.88
C ALA A 149 14.90 -19.99 10.84
N GLY A 150 14.69 -18.87 10.13
CA GLY A 150 13.48 -18.06 10.17
C GLY A 150 13.65 -16.63 10.70
N GLY A 151 14.86 -16.04 10.64
CA GLY A 151 15.12 -14.66 11.03
C GLY A 151 14.27 -13.68 10.22
N SER A 152 13.16 -13.24 10.82
CA SER A 152 12.32 -12.16 10.31
C SER A 152 13.14 -10.88 10.28
N GLY A 153 13.12 -10.13 9.17
CA GLY A 153 13.76 -8.83 9.16
C GLY A 153 13.20 -7.93 10.25
N LYS A 154 14.02 -6.99 10.71
CA LYS A 154 13.70 -6.16 11.87
C LYS A 154 13.03 -4.88 11.42
N GLU A 155 11.78 -4.66 11.84
CA GLU A 155 11.12 -3.36 11.66
C GLU A 155 11.97 -2.25 12.30
N ILE A 156 12.32 -1.26 11.47
CA ILE A 156 13.05 -0.06 11.87
C ILE A 156 12.06 1.08 12.12
N PHE A 157 11.01 1.15 11.30
CA PHE A 157 10.02 2.22 11.34
C PHE A 157 8.73 1.81 10.65
N SER A 158 7.60 2.25 11.19
CA SER A 158 6.31 2.25 10.52
C SER A 158 5.55 3.53 10.88
N GLY A 159 5.07 4.25 9.86
CA GLY A 159 4.36 5.51 10.08
C GLY A 159 4.25 6.36 8.82
N THR A 160 3.91 7.64 8.97
CA THR A 160 3.84 8.56 7.84
C THR A 160 5.23 8.83 7.26
N VAL A 161 5.30 9.10 5.96
CA VAL A 161 6.56 9.50 5.30
C VAL A 161 7.14 10.76 5.93
N GLU A 162 6.28 11.70 6.36
CA GLU A 162 6.69 12.91 7.06
C GLU A 162 7.42 12.60 8.38
N ASN A 163 6.87 11.71 9.20
CA ASN A 163 7.48 11.33 10.48
C ASN A 163 8.81 10.60 10.27
N TYR A 164 8.88 9.74 9.25
CA TYR A 164 10.13 9.05 8.89
C TYR A 164 11.25 10.04 8.53
N LYS A 165 10.93 11.06 7.72
CA LYS A 165 11.89 12.11 7.34
C LYS A 165 12.34 12.94 8.53
N LYS A 166 11.48 13.19 9.52
CA LYS A 166 11.83 13.91 10.75
C LYS A 166 12.79 13.11 11.63
N GLN A 167 12.62 11.79 11.74
CA GLN A 167 13.52 10.92 12.52
C GLN A 167 14.93 10.82 11.92
N LYS A 168 15.07 11.00 10.61
CA LYS A 168 16.36 10.96 9.91
C LYS A 168 17.18 12.25 9.97
N LYS A 169 16.58 13.36 10.41
CA LYS A 169 17.27 14.65 10.59
C LYS A 169 17.94 14.69 11.96
#